data_AF-A0A9P5Q0F9-F1
#
_entry.id   AF-A0A9P5Q0F9-F1
#
_cell.length_a   1.000
_cell.length_b   1.000
_cell.length_c   1.000
_cell.angle_alpha   90.00
_cell.angle_beta   90.00
_cell.angle_gamma   90.00
#
_symmetry.space_group_name_H-M   'P 1'
#
loop_
_entity.id
_entity.type
_entity.pdbx_description
1 polymer ?
#
loop_
_entity_poly.entity_id
_entity_poly.type
_entity_poly.pdbx_seq_one_letter_code
_entity_poly.pdbx_strand_id
1 'polypeptide(L)'
;MVYINSWQEYQDAAEALYMKSPHTTRYCVKWKASEGKLVLKITDNVSCIKFKTYSSIFLNRFEALNLSLMEKMQNRQVAPPPVQAAEPSDPAPRASTPSTVTPAASGPVSGGVKKKKPKKKK
;
A
#
# COMPACT_ATOMS: atom_id res chain seq x y z
N MET A 1 21.52 23.81 -1.32
CA MET A 1 21.45 22.48 -1.97
C MET A 1 21.79 21.43 -0.93
N VAL A 2 20.78 20.76 -0.36
CA VAL A 2 20.92 19.95 0.86
C VAL A 2 20.91 18.46 0.52
N TYR A 3 21.73 17.66 1.21
CA TYR A 3 21.66 16.20 1.13
C TYR A 3 20.79 15.67 2.27
N ILE A 4 19.77 14.90 1.90
CA ILE A 4 18.95 14.15 2.85
C ILE A 4 19.52 12.73 2.93
N ASN A 5 19.80 12.25 4.14
CA ASN A 5 20.36 10.92 4.36
C ASN A 5 19.27 9.84 4.48
N SER A 6 18.09 10.20 4.98
CA SER A 6 16.94 9.30 5.09
C SER A 6 16.20 9.21 3.76
N TRP A 7 15.96 7.99 3.29
CA TRP A 7 15.19 7.78 2.06
C TRP A 7 13.74 8.28 2.19
N GLN A 8 13.09 7.99 3.32
CA GLN A 8 11.69 8.38 3.54
C GLN A 8 11.52 9.89 3.51
N GLU A 9 12.40 10.62 4.20
CA GLU A 9 12.39 12.08 4.20
C GLU A 9 12.67 12.65 2.80
N TYR A 10 13.60 12.03 2.05
CA TYR A 10 13.87 12.44 0.68
C TYR A 10 12.67 12.23 -0.25
N GLN A 11 11.98 11.09 -0.11
CA GLN A 11 10.81 10.76 -0.91
C GLN A 11 9.67 11.76 -0.64
N ASP A 12 9.31 11.99 0.63
CA ASP A 12 8.27 12.93 1.00
C ASP A 12 8.60 14.35 0.53
N ALA A 13 9.84 14.79 0.72
CA ALA A 13 10.28 16.11 0.27
C ALA A 13 10.27 16.23 -1.27
N ALA A 14 10.61 15.17 -2.00
CA ALA A 14 10.57 15.16 -3.46
C ALA A 14 9.14 15.27 -3.99
N GLU A 15 8.22 14.49 -3.42
CA GLU A 15 6.81 14.54 -3.78
C GLU A 15 6.17 15.89 -3.43
N ALA A 16 6.45 16.41 -2.24
CA ALA A 16 5.96 17.72 -1.81
C ALA A 16 6.47 18.86 -2.71
N LEU A 17 7.75 18.81 -3.12
CA LEU A 17 8.32 19.79 -4.04
C LEU A 17 7.62 19.74 -5.40
N TYR A 18 7.38 18.54 -5.92
CA TYR A 18 6.70 18.35 -7.19
C TYR A 18 5.24 18.83 -7.13
N MET A 19 4.51 18.53 -6.05
CA MET A 19 3.13 19.00 -5.84
C MET A 19 3.04 20.52 -5.74
N LYS A 20 4.04 21.18 -5.15
CA LYS A 20 4.09 22.64 -5.04
C LYS A 20 4.26 23.32 -6.40
N SER A 21 5.16 22.80 -7.24
CA SER A 21 5.55 23.45 -8.49
C SER A 21 5.78 22.43 -9.61
N PRO A 22 4.72 21.81 -10.16
CA PRO A 22 4.87 20.68 -11.10
C PRO A 22 5.55 21.08 -12.43
N HIS A 23 5.33 22.30 -12.92
CA HIS A 23 5.88 22.76 -14.20
C HIS A 23 7.36 23.14 -14.16
N THR A 24 7.87 23.59 -13.01
CA THR A 24 9.27 24.04 -12.87
C THR A 24 10.16 22.97 -12.23
N THR A 25 9.56 21.99 -11.56
CA THR A 25 10.27 20.91 -10.89
C THR A 25 10.97 20.01 -11.90
N ARG A 26 12.27 19.83 -11.71
CA ARG A 26 13.11 18.91 -12.49
C ARG A 26 13.70 17.85 -11.58
N TYR A 27 13.51 16.60 -11.97
CA TYR A 27 14.11 15.43 -11.35
C TYR A 27 15.29 14.94 -12.20
N CYS A 28 16.46 14.79 -11.60
CA CYS A 28 17.68 14.36 -12.27
C CYS A 28 18.29 13.16 -11.55
N VAL A 29 18.65 12.15 -12.33
CA VAL A 29 19.29 10.93 -11.86
C VAL A 29 20.71 10.88 -12.42
N LYS A 30 21.68 10.55 -11.57
CA LYS A 30 23.06 10.28 -12.00
C LYS A 30 23.53 8.98 -11.38
N TRP A 31 23.81 8.00 -12.24
CA TRP A 31 24.43 6.74 -11.87
C TRP A 31 25.92 6.75 -12.26
N LYS A 32 26.78 6.29 -11.36
CA LYS A 32 28.20 6.06 -11.64
C LYS A 32 28.54 4.61 -11.31
N ALA A 33 28.56 3.77 -12.34
CA ALA A 33 28.79 2.32 -12.22
C ALA A 33 30.14 1.98 -11.57
N SER A 34 31.21 2.71 -11.90
CA SER A 34 32.55 2.48 -11.35
C SER A 34 32.65 2.66 -9.83
N GLU A 35 31.75 3.45 -9.24
CA GLU A 35 31.69 3.69 -7.78
C GLU A 35 30.48 3.00 -7.14
N GLY A 36 29.62 2.35 -7.91
CA GLY A 36 28.32 1.85 -7.41
C GLY A 36 27.43 2.96 -6.82
N LYS A 37 27.56 4.20 -7.32
CA LYS A 37 26.98 5.39 -6.68
C LYS A 37 25.77 5.90 -7.44
N LEU A 38 24.65 6.00 -6.73
CA LEU A 38 23.42 6.64 -7.19
C LEU A 38 23.28 8.02 -6.55
N VAL A 39 23.06 9.04 -7.38
CA VAL A 39 22.74 10.40 -6.94
C VAL A 39 21.43 10.82 -7.56
N LEU A 40 20.47 11.17 -6.72
CA LEU A 40 19.17 11.72 -7.09
C LEU A 40 19.14 13.20 -6.71
N LYS A 41 18.57 14.03 -7.58
CA LYS A 41 18.41 15.46 -7.37
C LYS A 41 17.02 15.87 -7.83
N ILE A 42 16.33 16.66 -7.02
CA ILE A 42 15.10 17.34 -7.44
C ILE A 42 15.17 18.82 -7.08
N THR A 43 14.66 19.67 -7.96
CA THR A 43 14.71 21.13 -7.80
C THR A 43 13.62 21.85 -8.58
N ASP A 44 13.09 22.92 -8.01
CA ASP A 44 12.12 23.86 -8.61
C ASP A 44 12.79 25.20 -8.99
N ASN A 45 14.12 25.21 -9.14
CA ASN A 45 15.02 26.38 -9.27
C ASN A 45 15.24 27.21 -8.00
N VAL A 46 14.44 27.03 -6.94
CA VAL A 46 14.58 27.77 -5.69
C VAL A 46 15.18 26.86 -4.63
N SER A 47 14.51 25.74 -4.40
CA SER A 47 14.91 24.69 -3.49
C SER A 47 15.57 23.56 -4.27
N CYS A 48 16.62 22.99 -3.70
CA CYS A 48 17.23 21.80 -4.26
C CYS A 48 17.65 20.83 -3.17
N ILE A 49 17.09 19.63 -3.26
CA ILE A 49 17.37 18.50 -2.39
C ILE A 49 18.04 17.40 -3.20
N LYS A 50 18.95 16.68 -2.54
CA LYS A 50 19.70 15.57 -3.12
C LYS A 50 19.64 14.36 -2.19
N PHE A 51 19.67 13.19 -2.79
CA PHE A 51 19.91 11.93 -2.11
C PHE A 51 21.10 11.24 -2.78
N LYS A 52 21.99 10.68 -1.98
CA LYS A 52 23.16 9.93 -2.47
C LYS A 52 23.23 8.63 -1.71
N THR A 53 23.41 7.53 -2.44
CA THR A 53 23.62 6.21 -1.85
C THR A 53 24.62 5.41 -2.66
N TYR A 54 25.27 4.47 -1.98
CA TYR A 54 26.13 3.45 -2.58
C TYR A 54 25.49 2.05 -2.50
N SER A 55 24.34 1.94 -1.84
CA SER A 55 23.69 0.66 -1.62
C SER A 55 22.64 0.39 -2.69
N SER A 56 22.73 -0.81 -3.30
CA SER A 56 21.81 -1.28 -4.34
C SER A 56 20.40 -1.54 -3.81
N ILE A 57 20.20 -1.65 -2.49
CA ILE A 57 18.88 -1.85 -1.88
C ILE A 57 17.89 -0.73 -2.22
N PHE A 58 18.41 0.46 -2.55
CA PHE A 58 17.61 1.62 -2.90
C PHE A 58 17.16 1.62 -4.36
N LEU A 59 17.62 0.70 -5.22
CA LEU A 59 17.23 0.66 -6.63
C LEU A 59 15.72 0.39 -6.80
N ASN A 60 15.16 -0.56 -6.04
CA ASN A 60 13.72 -0.84 -6.08
C ASN A 60 12.90 0.36 -5.59
N ARG A 61 13.39 1.06 -4.56
CA ARG A 61 12.72 2.26 -4.01
C ARG A 61 12.81 3.44 -5.00
N PHE A 62 13.96 3.58 -5.64
CA PHE A 62 14.21 4.56 -6.69
C PHE A 62 13.28 4.35 -7.89
N GLU A 63 13.11 3.10 -8.35
CA GLU A 63 12.18 2.76 -9.41
C GLU A 63 10.75 3.15 -9.04
N ALA A 64 10.30 2.77 -7.85
CA ALA A 64 8.96 3.11 -7.34
C ALA A 64 8.72 4.63 -7.29
N LEU A 65 9.71 5.41 -6.82
CA LEU A 65 9.62 6.87 -6.80
C LEU A 65 9.52 7.46 -8.22
N ASN A 66 10.30 6.96 -9.17
CA ASN A 66 10.26 7.44 -10.56
C ASN A 66 8.89 7.19 -11.18
N LEU A 67 8.34 5.99 -10.96
CA LEU A 67 7.03 5.61 -11.46
C LEU A 67 5.93 6.50 -10.88
N SER A 68 5.95 6.73 -9.55
CA SER A 68 5.03 7.66 -8.88
C SER A 68 5.11 9.08 -9.44
N LEU A 69 6.31 9.61 -9.66
CA LEU A 69 6.50 10.94 -10.25
C LEU A 69 5.99 11.00 -11.70
N MET A 70 6.27 9.99 -12.53
CA MET A 70 5.79 9.93 -13.90
C MET A 70 4.26 9.85 -13.97
N GLU A 71 3.61 9.06 -13.12
CA GLU A 71 2.16 8.97 -13.05
C GLU A 71 1.52 10.32 -12.70
N LYS A 72 2.09 11.02 -11.71
CA LYS A 72 1.65 12.38 -11.31
C LYS A 72 1.89 13.40 -12.43
N MET A 73 2.95 13.26 -13.22
CA MET A 73 3.22 14.12 -14.39
C MET A 73 2.25 13.87 -15.56
N GLN A 74 1.79 12.63 -15.73
CA GLN A 74 0.85 12.25 -16.79
C GLN A 74 -0.61 12.45 -16.37
N ASN A 75 -0.87 12.93 -15.14
CA ASN A 75 -2.20 12.96 -14.53
C ASN A 75 -2.92 11.60 -14.61
N ARG A 76 -2.15 10.50 -14.54
CA ARG A 76 -2.69 9.14 -14.56
C ARG A 76 -3.16 8.80 -13.16
N GLN A 77 -4.47 8.80 -12.96
CA GLN A 77 -5.08 8.17 -11.80
C GLN A 77 -4.91 6.66 -11.96
N VAL A 78 -4.07 6.03 -11.14
CA VAL A 78 -4.03 4.56 -11.04
C VAL A 78 -5.43 4.13 -10.59
N ALA A 79 -6.18 3.50 -11.51
CA ALA A 79 -7.49 2.95 -11.18
C ALA A 79 -7.29 1.99 -9.99
N PRO A 80 -8.06 2.13 -8.90
CA PRO A 80 -8.02 1.16 -7.82
C PRO A 80 -8.26 -0.23 -8.42
N PRO A 81 -7.53 -1.27 -7.98
CA PRO A 81 -7.78 -2.62 -8.45
C PRO A 81 -9.27 -2.90 -8.28
N PRO A 82 -9.94 -3.52 -9.26
CA PRO A 82 -11.36 -3.81 -9.16
C PRO A 82 -11.55 -4.58 -7.86
N VAL A 83 -12.26 -3.96 -6.92
CA VAL A 83 -12.83 -4.67 -5.79
C VAL A 83 -13.56 -5.85 -6.40
N GLN A 84 -13.09 -7.07 -6.12
CA GLN A 84 -13.79 -8.28 -6.51
C GLN A 84 -15.18 -8.14 -5.90
N ALA A 85 -16.15 -7.82 -6.76
CA ALA A 85 -17.54 -7.80 -6.39
C ALA A 85 -17.84 -9.19 -5.84
N ALA A 86 -18.17 -9.25 -4.55
CA ALA A 86 -18.67 -10.47 -3.93
C ALA A 86 -19.78 -11.03 -4.82
N GLU A 87 -19.61 -12.28 -5.26
CA GLU A 87 -20.56 -12.97 -6.11
C GLU A 87 -21.96 -12.94 -5.46
N PRO A 88 -23.01 -12.48 -6.14
CA PRO A 88 -24.37 -12.63 -5.65
C PRO A 88 -24.77 -14.10 -5.79
N SER A 89 -24.86 -14.80 -4.65
CA SER A 89 -25.45 -16.13 -4.57
C SER A 89 -26.91 -16.11 -5.04
N ASP A 90 -27.24 -16.99 -5.98
CA ASP A 90 -28.55 -17.26 -6.59
C ASP A 90 -29.75 -17.27 -5.62
N PRO A 91 -30.96 -16.86 -6.06
CA PRO A 91 -32.19 -16.98 -5.29
C PRO A 91 -32.89 -18.33 -5.58
N ALA A 92 -32.97 -19.20 -4.58
CA ALA A 92 -33.85 -20.38 -4.60
C ALA A 92 -35.23 -20.08 -3.95
N PRO A 93 -36.31 -20.76 -4.38
CA PRO A 93 -37.65 -20.19 -4.41
C PRO A 93 -38.48 -20.37 -3.12
N ARG A 94 -39.50 -19.51 -3.05
CA ARG A 94 -40.60 -19.38 -2.09
C ARG A 94 -41.32 -20.70 -1.77
N ALA A 95 -41.48 -21.00 -0.48
CA ALA A 95 -42.56 -21.86 0.01
C ALA A 95 -43.00 -21.47 1.45
N SER A 96 -44.24 -20.97 1.53
CA SER A 96 -45.28 -21.17 2.58
C SER A 96 -44.96 -20.99 4.09
N THR A 97 -45.58 -19.94 4.66
CA THR A 97 -46.06 -19.78 6.06
C THR A 97 -47.03 -20.92 6.48
N PRO A 98 -47.34 -21.19 7.78
CA PRO A 98 -47.63 -20.16 8.80
C PRO A 98 -47.34 -20.44 10.31
N SER A 99 -47.42 -19.33 11.07
CA SER A 99 -47.82 -19.14 12.48
C SER A 99 -47.04 -19.81 13.62
N THR A 100 -46.74 -19.04 14.68
CA THR A 100 -47.25 -19.21 16.06
C THR A 100 -46.38 -18.49 17.12
N VAL A 101 -47.02 -17.57 17.84
CA VAL A 101 -46.76 -16.87 19.14
C VAL A 101 -45.36 -16.78 19.81
N THR A 102 -45.03 -15.56 20.26
CA THR A 102 -44.17 -15.19 21.42
C THR A 102 -44.75 -15.71 22.75
N PRO A 103 -43.96 -16.04 23.81
CA PRO A 103 -43.24 -15.00 24.58
C PRO A 103 -41.91 -15.38 25.30
N ALA A 104 -41.23 -14.31 25.69
CA ALA A 104 -40.25 -14.05 26.76
C ALA A 104 -39.61 -15.16 27.65
N ALA A 105 -38.33 -14.90 27.95
CA ALA A 105 -37.65 -14.99 29.25
C ALA A 105 -36.64 -16.13 29.53
N SER A 106 -35.43 -15.66 29.88
CA SER A 106 -34.50 -16.16 30.93
C SER A 106 -33.84 -17.54 30.83
N GLY A 107 -32.51 -17.52 30.70
CA GLY A 107 -31.60 -18.21 31.63
C GLY A 107 -31.26 -19.69 31.37
N PRO A 108 -30.10 -20.17 31.87
CA PRO A 108 -29.26 -21.14 31.16
C PRO A 108 -29.29 -22.55 31.75
N VAL A 109 -29.02 -23.61 30.96
CA VAL A 109 -28.43 -24.87 31.46
C VAL A 109 -27.82 -25.74 30.34
N SER A 110 -26.53 -26.03 30.51
CA SER A 110 -25.85 -27.33 30.38
C SER A 110 -25.99 -28.19 29.10
N GLY A 111 -24.84 -28.59 28.52
CA GLY A 111 -24.75 -29.88 27.81
C GLY A 111 -23.76 -29.99 26.66
N GLY A 112 -22.44 -29.87 26.90
CA GLY A 112 -21.41 -30.15 25.90
C GLY A 112 -20.52 -31.33 26.29
N VAL A 113 -20.81 -32.54 25.79
CA VAL A 113 -20.09 -33.78 26.08
C VAL A 113 -18.94 -34.03 25.09
N LYS A 114 -17.74 -34.25 25.67
CA LYS A 114 -16.60 -35.09 25.25
C LYS A 114 -16.47 -35.52 23.77
N LYS A 115 -15.31 -35.22 23.17
CA LYS A 115 -14.57 -36.18 22.33
C LYS A 115 -13.09 -36.28 22.73
N LYS A 116 -12.70 -37.51 23.05
CA LYS A 116 -11.40 -37.98 23.56
C LYS A 116 -10.36 -38.12 22.45
N LYS A 117 -9.10 -37.84 22.83
CA LYS A 117 -7.83 -38.20 22.18
C LYS A 117 -7.38 -39.62 22.62
N PRO A 118 -6.59 -40.34 21.82
CA PRO A 118 -5.31 -40.89 22.31
C PRO A 118 -4.18 -40.76 21.24
N LYS A 119 -2.94 -40.30 21.51
CA LYS A 119 -1.80 -40.78 22.34
C LYS A 119 -1.05 -41.96 21.66
N LYS A 120 0.02 -41.70 20.89
CA LYS A 120 1.46 -41.54 21.23
C LYS A 120 2.23 -42.87 21.37
N LYS A 121 3.32 -43.01 20.61
CA LYS A 121 4.68 -43.48 20.96
C LYS A 121 5.40 -43.84 19.64
N LYS A 122 6.67 -43.52 19.43
CA LYS A 122 7.81 -43.86 20.29
C LYS A 122 8.81 -42.71 20.33
#